data_AF-A0A2N5DSH0-F1
#
_entry.id   AF-A0A2N5DSH0-F1
#
_cell.length_a   1.000
_cell.length_b   1.000
_cell.length_c   1.000
_cell.angle_alpha   90.00
_cell.angle_beta   90.00
_cell.angle_gamma   90.00
#
_symmetry.space_group_name_H-M   'P 1'
#
loop_
_entity.id
_entity.type
_entity.pdbx_description
1 polymer ?
#
loop_
_entity_poly.entity_id
_entity_poly.type
_entity_poly.pdbx_seq_one_letter_code
_entity_poly.pdbx_strand_id
1 'polypeptide(L)'
;WIYSMIVNLWPQHFPPQARHLYYEASVMIIGLINLGHALEQRARQRSSQALERLLDLTPPTARVVDDQGERTLPLAEVQPGMALRLTTGDRVPVDGDIVRGEAWVDEAMLTGEPVAQH
;
A
#
# COMPACT_ATOMS: atom_id res chain seq x y z
N TRP A 1 34.38 4.33 16.47
CA TRP A 1 34.86 5.30 15.46
C TRP A 1 35.67 6.45 16.08
N ILE A 2 35.11 7.30 16.98
CA ILE A 2 35.83 8.45 17.58
C ILE A 2 37.15 8.05 18.26
N TYR A 3 37.16 6.99 19.06
CA TYR A 3 38.39 6.46 19.68
C TYR A 3 39.49 6.18 18.65
N SER A 4 39.15 5.46 17.58
CA SER A 4 40.09 5.11 16.51
C SER A 4 40.55 6.33 15.71
N MET A 5 39.70 7.36 15.59
CA MET A 5 40.05 8.64 14.97
C MET A 5 41.07 9.41 15.81
N ILE A 6 40.89 9.48 17.13
CA ILE A 6 41.83 10.13 18.06
C ILE A 6 43.18 9.39 18.09
N VAL A 7 43.16 8.05 18.17
CA VAL A 7 44.37 7.22 18.13
C VAL A 7 45.12 7.37 16.81
N ASN A 8 44.41 7.55 15.69
CA ASN A 8 45.01 7.76 14.37
C ASN A 8 45.65 9.15 14.22
N LEU A 9 45.03 10.20 14.76
CA LEU A 9 45.51 11.59 14.66
C LEU A 9 46.65 11.91 15.65
N TRP A 10 46.66 11.29 16.82
CA TRP A 10 47.66 11.54 17.88
C TRP A 10 48.27 10.24 18.44
N PRO A 11 48.88 9.38 17.62
CA PRO A 11 49.38 8.07 18.05
C PRO A 11 50.48 8.15 19.12
N GLN A 12 51.24 9.24 19.16
CA GLN A 12 52.32 9.49 20.13
C GLN A 12 51.82 9.69 21.57
N HIS A 13 50.55 10.07 21.76
CA HIS A 13 49.95 10.23 23.09
C HIS A 13 49.44 8.90 23.69
N PHE A 14 49.53 7.80 22.92
CA PHE A 14 49.08 6.48 23.34
C PHE A 14 50.25 5.49 23.41
N PRO A 15 50.33 4.67 24.48
CA PRO A 15 51.27 3.56 24.55
C PRO A 15 51.13 2.64 23.33
N PRO A 16 52.22 2.01 22.84
CA PRO A 16 52.16 1.14 21.65
C PRO A 16 51.09 0.04 21.74
N GLN A 17 50.87 -0.51 22.94
CA GLN A 17 49.88 -1.56 23.21
C GLN A 17 48.42 -1.07 23.12
N ALA A 18 48.17 0.24 23.20
CA ALA A 18 46.83 0.83 23.19
C ALA A 18 46.39 1.34 21.81
N ARG A 19 47.24 1.27 20.77
CA ARG A 19 46.96 1.85 19.45
C ARG A 19 46.08 0.99 18.53
N HIS A 20 45.31 0.07 19.09
CA HIS A 20 44.39 -0.76 18.30
C HIS A 20 43.27 0.09 17.70
N LEU A 21 43.02 -0.07 16.40
CA LEU A 21 41.94 0.62 15.68
C LEU A 21 40.71 -0.29 15.59
N TYR A 22 39.54 0.27 15.84
CA TYR A 22 38.25 -0.41 15.91
C TYR A 22 37.28 0.12 14.84
N TYR A 23 37.82 0.56 13.70
CA TYR A 23 37.00 0.99 12.56
C TYR A 23 36.14 -0.18 12.05
N GLU A 24 36.72 -1.37 11.96
CA GLU A 24 36.03 -2.60 11.55
C GLU A 24 34.80 -2.89 12.41
N ALA A 25 34.95 -2.89 13.74
CA ALA A 25 33.83 -3.10 14.65
C ALA A 25 32.71 -2.05 14.47
N SER A 26 33.08 -0.79 14.23
CA SER A 26 32.10 0.28 14.00
C SER A 26 31.33 0.06 12.69
N VAL A 27 32.02 -0.32 11.61
CA VAL A 27 31.42 -0.61 10.30
C VAL A 27 30.52 -1.84 10.38
N MET A 28 30.96 -2.91 11.06
CA MET A 28 30.16 -4.12 11.24
C MET A 28 28.86 -3.86 12.00
N ILE A 29 28.92 -3.12 13.11
CA ILE A 29 27.72 -2.79 13.91
C ILE A 29 26.72 -1.98 13.07
N ILE A 30 27.18 -0.91 12.41
CA ILE A 30 26.32 -0.08 11.56
C ILE A 30 25.75 -0.90 10.40
N GLY A 31 26.57 -1.73 9.76
CA GLY A 31 26.15 -2.60 8.66
C GLY A 31 25.07 -3.60 9.09
N LEU A 32 25.25 -4.26 10.24
CA LEU A 32 24.27 -5.22 10.78
C LEU A 32 22.95 -4.55 11.18
N ILE A 33 22.99 -3.37 11.79
CA ILE A 33 21.78 -2.59 12.13
C ILE A 33 21.02 -2.21 10.86
N ASN A 34 21.71 -1.68 9.85
CA ASN A 34 21.09 -1.30 8.59
C ASN A 34 20.50 -2.50 7.84
N LEU A 35 21.19 -3.64 7.86
CA LEU A 35 20.67 -4.89 7.29
C LEU A 35 19.39 -5.33 8.02
N GLY A 36 19.38 -5.26 9.36
CA GLY A 36 18.19 -5.55 10.16
C GLY A 36 17.01 -4.65 9.79
N HIS A 37 17.23 -3.34 9.70
CA HIS A 37 16.21 -2.37 9.28
C HIS A 37 15.71 -2.64 7.86
N ALA A 38 16.59 -2.97 6.92
CA ALA A 38 16.20 -3.29 5.55
C ALA A 38 15.32 -4.55 5.47
N LEU A 39 15.67 -5.59 6.23
CA LEU A 39 14.87 -6.81 6.35
C LEU A 39 13.51 -6.52 6.97
N GLU A 40 13.46 -5.71 8.03
CA GLU A 40 12.21 -5.30 8.68
C GLU A 40 11.31 -4.51 7.72
N GLN A 41 11.85 -3.49 7.04
CA GLN A 41 11.10 -2.70 6.06
C GLN A 41 10.54 -3.57 4.94
N ARG A 42 11.36 -4.50 4.41
CA ARG A 42 10.94 -5.44 3.36
C ARG A 42 9.82 -6.38 3.85
N ALA A 43 9.87 -6.81 5.10
CA ALA A 43 8.82 -7.63 5.70
C ALA A 43 7.52 -6.84 5.90
N ARG A 44 7.60 -5.60 6.41
CA ARG A 44 6.43 -4.71 6.59
C ARG A 44 5.74 -4.40 5.27
N GLN A 45 6.50 -4.13 4.21
CA GLN A 45 5.93 -3.77 2.91
C GLN A 45 5.10 -4.88 2.26
N ARG A 46 5.41 -6.15 2.55
CA ARG A 46 4.59 -7.29 2.09
C ARG A 46 3.22 -7.34 2.78
N SER A 47 3.12 -6.84 4.00
CA SER A 47 1.86 -6.83 4.76
C SER A 47 0.96 -5.67 4.30
N SER A 48 1.52 -4.49 4.06
CA SER A 48 0.74 -3.32 3.63
C SER A 48 0.13 -3.48 2.23
N GLN A 49 0.85 -4.09 1.28
CA GLN A 49 0.32 -4.32 -0.07
C GLN A 49 -0.87 -5.28 -0.11
N ALA A 50 -0.98 -6.20 0.84
CA ALA A 50 -2.13 -7.10 0.90
C ALA A 50 -3.40 -6.36 1.32
N LEU A 51 -3.28 -5.40 2.25
CA LEU A 51 -4.39 -4.56 2.67
C LEU A 51 -4.79 -3.55 1.59
N GLU A 52 -3.83 -2.93 0.91
CA GLU A 52 -4.07 -1.97 -0.16
C GLU A 52 -4.82 -2.62 -1.34
N ARG A 53 -4.47 -3.87 -1.70
CA ARG A 53 -5.20 -4.65 -2.71
C ARG A 53 -6.63 -5.05 -2.33
N LEU A 54 -6.96 -5.07 -1.03
CA LEU A 54 -8.34 -5.28 -0.58
C LEU A 54 -9.16 -3.98 -0.62
N LEU A 55 -8.51 -2.81 -0.51
CA LEU A 55 -9.17 -1.51 -0.51
C LEU A 55 -9.33 -0.90 -1.91
N ASP A 56 -8.64 -1.41 -2.92
CA ASP A 56 -8.71 -0.95 -4.32
C ASP A 56 -9.88 -1.56 -5.12
N LEU A 57 -10.92 -2.02 -4.42
CA LEU A 57 -12.02 -2.77 -5.04
C LEU A 57 -13.14 -1.88 -5.61
N THR A 58 -13.29 -0.66 -5.09
CA THR A 58 -14.40 0.23 -5.47
C THR A 58 -13.94 1.27 -6.50
N PRO A 59 -14.65 1.39 -7.65
CA PRO A 59 -14.31 2.41 -8.65
C PRO A 59 -14.42 3.82 -8.07
N PRO A 60 -13.49 4.74 -8.39
CA PRO A 60 -13.45 6.08 -7.79
C PRO A 60 -14.56 7.01 -8.30
N THR A 61 -15.25 6.63 -9.37
CA THR A 61 -16.28 7.41 -10.03
C THR A 61 -17.50 6.55 -10.36
N ALA A 62 -18.65 7.20 -10.51
CA ALA A 62 -19.90 6.58 -10.96
C ALA A 62 -20.52 7.41 -12.10
N ARG A 63 -21.19 6.74 -13.03
CA ARG A 63 -21.96 7.40 -14.10
C ARG A 63 -23.40 7.55 -13.65
N VAL A 64 -23.81 8.78 -13.42
CA VAL A 64 -25.16 9.13 -13.00
C VAL A 64 -25.98 9.49 -14.23
N VAL A 65 -27.21 9.01 -14.28
CA VAL A 65 -28.18 9.33 -15.33
C VAL A 65 -29.34 10.09 -14.72
N ASP A 66 -29.60 11.28 -15.23
CA ASP A 66 -30.73 12.12 -14.88
C ASP A 66 -31.40 12.70 -16.14
N ASP A 67 -32.38 13.59 -15.97
CA ASP A 67 -33.13 14.19 -17.08
C ASP A 67 -32.25 15.05 -18.02
N GLN A 68 -31.05 15.44 -17.57
CA GLN A 68 -30.09 16.22 -18.35
C GLN A 68 -29.10 15.33 -19.13
N GLY A 69 -29.13 14.01 -18.90
CA GLY A 69 -28.31 13.03 -19.59
C GLY A 69 -27.39 12.24 -18.65
N GLU A 70 -26.28 11.76 -19.19
CA GLU A 70 -25.29 10.97 -18.47
C GLU A 70 -24.08 11.83 -18.09
N ARG A 71 -23.67 11.77 -16.82
CA ARG A 71 -22.47 12.44 -16.32
C ARG A 71 -21.70 11.56 -15.34
N THR A 72 -20.38 11.68 -15.37
CA THR A 72 -19.51 11.01 -14.41
C THR A 72 -19.28 11.90 -13.21
N LEU A 73 -19.54 11.39 -12.01
CA LEU A 73 -19.27 12.07 -10.74
C LEU A 73 -18.29 11.26 -9.89
N PRO A 74 -17.48 11.91 -9.03
CA PRO A 74 -16.75 11.21 -7.98
C PRO A 74 -17.70 10.39 -7.12
N LEU A 75 -17.29 9.18 -6.71
CA LEU A 75 -18.14 8.30 -5.89
C LEU A 75 -18.60 8.98 -4.58
N ALA A 76 -17.75 9.85 -4.02
CA ALA A 76 -18.05 10.62 -2.82
C ALA A 76 -19.21 11.62 -2.97
N GLU A 77 -19.60 11.95 -4.21
CA GLU A 77 -20.71 12.86 -4.51
C GLU A 77 -22.03 12.13 -4.82
N VAL A 78 -22.00 10.79 -4.88
CA VAL A 78 -23.18 9.96 -5.10
C VAL A 78 -24.05 9.98 -3.84
N GLN A 79 -25.35 10.25 -4.02
CA GLN A 79 -26.34 10.29 -2.94
C GLN A 79 -27.46 9.28 -3.15
N PRO A 80 -28.13 8.82 -2.08
CA PRO A 80 -29.31 7.96 -2.19
C PRO A 80 -30.37 8.56 -3.12
N GLY A 81 -30.93 7.74 -4.01
CA GLY A 81 -31.94 8.13 -4.98
C GLY A 81 -31.39 8.56 -6.35
N MET A 82 -30.07 8.68 -6.52
CA MET A 82 -29.46 8.86 -7.83
C MET A 82 -29.52 7.55 -8.64
N ALA A 83 -29.84 7.64 -9.93
CA ALA A 83 -29.78 6.49 -10.83
C ALA A 83 -28.38 6.38 -11.44
N LEU A 84 -27.74 5.23 -11.26
CA LEU A 84 -26.42 4.95 -11.81
C LEU A 84 -26.53 4.03 -13.02
N ARG A 85 -25.73 4.28 -14.05
CA ARG A 85 -25.63 3.42 -15.23
C ARG A 85 -24.40 2.54 -15.15
N LEU A 86 -24.64 1.23 -15.24
CA LEU A 86 -23.61 0.21 -15.40
C LEU A 86 -23.61 -0.32 -16.84
N THR A 87 -22.43 -0.65 -17.33
CA THR A 87 -22.17 -1.30 -18.62
C THR A 87 -21.36 -2.57 -18.40
N THR A 88 -21.33 -3.45 -19.40
CA THR A 88 -20.57 -4.69 -19.33
C THR A 88 -19.11 -4.45 -18.94
N GLY A 89 -18.65 -5.13 -17.88
CA GLY A 89 -17.29 -5.00 -17.35
C GLY A 89 -17.13 -3.94 -16.26
N ASP A 90 -18.16 -3.12 -16.01
CA ASP A 90 -18.14 -2.21 -14.87
C ASP A 90 -18.24 -2.97 -13.56
N ARG A 91 -17.66 -2.38 -12.51
CA ARG A 91 -17.90 -2.80 -11.13
C ARG A 91 -19.06 -2.01 -10.54
N VAL A 92 -19.83 -2.66 -9.67
CA VAL A 92 -20.90 -2.02 -8.91
C VAL A 92 -20.27 -1.07 -7.87
N PRO A 93 -20.51 0.26 -7.96
CA PRO A 93 -19.83 1.25 -7.11
C PRO A 93 -20.43 1.38 -5.70
N VAL A 94 -21.73 1.10 -5.55
CA VAL A 94 -22.52 1.23 -4.31
C VAL A 94 -23.63 0.19 -4.28
N ASP A 95 -24.15 -0.11 -3.10
CA ASP A 95 -25.37 -0.90 -2.94
C ASP A 95 -26.59 -0.17 -3.50
N GLY A 96 -27.53 -0.91 -4.11
CA GLY A 96 -28.77 -0.37 -4.65
C GLY A 96 -29.61 -1.42 -5.37
N ASP A 97 -30.74 -0.98 -5.91
CA ASP A 97 -31.68 -1.84 -6.63
C ASP A 97 -31.63 -1.59 -8.15
N ILE A 98 -31.79 -2.65 -8.94
CA ILE A 98 -31.89 -2.53 -10.41
C ILE A 98 -33.25 -1.92 -10.78
N VAL A 99 -33.24 -0.66 -11.19
CA VAL A 99 -34.45 0.05 -11.61
C VAL A 99 -34.85 -0.23 -13.06
N ARG A 100 -33.89 -0.60 -13.92
CA ARG A 100 -34.10 -0.90 -15.36
C ARG A 100 -33.04 -1.86 -15.88
N GLY A 101 -33.47 -2.84 -16.68
CA GLY A 101 -32.59 -3.81 -17.32
C GLY A 101 -32.36 -5.05 -16.45
N GLU A 102 -31.42 -5.88 -16.88
CA GLU A 102 -30.97 -7.08 -16.18
C GLU A 102 -29.45 -7.11 -16.22
N ALA A 103 -28.83 -7.67 -15.17
CA ALA A 103 -27.39 -7.78 -15.06
C ALA A 103 -27.02 -9.17 -14.57
N TRP A 104 -25.78 -9.57 -14.83
CA TRP A 104 -25.15 -10.70 -14.16
C TRP A 104 -23.93 -10.15 -13.43
N VAL A 105 -23.86 -10.34 -12.12
CA VAL A 105 -22.83 -9.76 -11.27
C VAL A 105 -21.99 -10.89 -10.67
N ASP A 106 -20.67 -10.75 -10.80
CA ASP A 106 -19.72 -11.64 -10.12
C ASP A 106 -19.50 -11.15 -8.68
N GLU A 107 -20.10 -11.86 -7.73
CA GLU A 107 -19.98 -11.59 -6.31
C GLU A 107 -18.96 -12.50 -5.61
N ALA A 108 -18.16 -13.28 -6.34
CA ALA A 108 -17.25 -14.28 -5.76
C ALA A 108 -16.25 -13.68 -4.75
N MET A 109 -15.83 -12.43 -4.97
CA MET A 109 -14.94 -11.70 -4.06
C MET A 109 -15.59 -11.30 -2.73
N LEU A 110 -16.92 -11.20 -2.69
CA LEU A 110 -17.71 -10.81 -1.51
C LEU A 110 -18.32 -12.01 -0.80
N THR A 111 -18.93 -12.93 -1.56
CA THR A 111 -19.70 -14.07 -1.04
C THR A 111 -18.91 -15.38 -1.05
N GLY A 112 -17.88 -15.50 -1.90
CA GLY A 112 -17.15 -16.74 -2.13
C GLY A 112 -17.85 -17.71 -3.08
N GLU A 113 -19.00 -17.33 -3.65
CA GLU A 113 -19.73 -18.16 -4.60
C GLU A 113 -19.18 -17.98 -6.03
N PRO A 114 -18.81 -19.05 -6.74
CA PRO A 114 -18.11 -18.94 -8.02
C PRO A 114 -19.02 -18.64 -9.23
N VAL A 115 -20.34 -18.64 -9.05
CA VAL A 115 -21.31 -18.46 -10.13
C VAL A 115 -21.87 -17.04 -10.05
N ALA A 116 -21.88 -16.32 -11.18
CA ALA A 116 -22.49 -15.00 -11.26
C ALA A 116 -23.98 -15.07 -10.88
N GLN A 117 -24.44 -14.10 -10.10
CA GLN A 117 -25.85 -13.95 -9.75
C GLN A 117 -26.55 -12.98 -10.71
N HIS A 118 -27.84 -13.23 -10.95
CA HIS A 118 -28.73 -12.42 -11.79
C HIS A 118 -29.50 -11.42 -10.93
#